data_AF-A0A7S3QZ86-F1
#
_entry.id   AF-A0A7S3QZ86-F1
#
_cell.length_a   1.000
_cell.length_b   1.000
_cell.length_c   1.000
_cell.angle_alpha   90.00
_cell.angle_beta   90.00
_cell.angle_gamma   90.00
#
_symmetry.space_group_name_H-M   'P 1'
#
loop_
_entity.id
_entity.type
_entity.pdbx_description
1 polymer ?
#
loop_
_entity_poly.entity_id
_entity_poly.type
_entity_poly.pdbx_seq_one_letter_code
_entity_poly.pdbx_strand_id
1 'polypeptide(L)'
;KIVPDEDEAILKNFYFTIHHGIRLDKSGQFPLGRVSTGRSMWRGPLLAVVFCSITLHLSAAVEKGASVTLAARWPGTSYLLEAAEMLAAEDPAHFWDFLRIASETKEPAGTEQCWSHIMAMASGLLPPSIAQLSPMVLSSRQYSAKVEMNRQLVSQLYPDEIQACCFADVGGHIARGPAELAAALDAAQRDMARSAHQPQLFEVDHIFGGHKSQGEGQIVAVLYGALGAQCTWDMHVVLSGIVQQQQQQQQQQPG
;
A
#
# COMPACT_ATOMS: atom_id res chain seq x y z
N LYS A 1 -13.62 8.98 12.71
CA LYS A 1 -13.28 7.56 12.48
C LYS A 1 -12.90 7.45 11.01
N ILE A 2 -11.67 7.07 10.70
CA ILE A 2 -11.26 6.68 9.34
C ILE A 2 -11.08 5.15 9.37
N VAL A 3 -12.04 4.51 10.05
CA VAL A 3 -12.43 3.16 9.69
C VAL A 3 -13.60 3.42 8.77
N PRO A 4 -13.52 3.00 7.50
CA PRO A 4 -14.70 2.94 6.68
C PRO A 4 -15.79 2.18 7.46
N ASP A 5 -17.08 2.47 7.23
CA ASP A 5 -18.17 1.70 7.83
C ASP A 5 -17.89 0.19 7.67
N GLU A 6 -18.44 -0.71 8.49
CA GLU A 6 -18.14 -2.16 8.38
C GLU A 6 -18.40 -2.74 6.97
N ASP A 7 -19.05 -1.98 6.08
CA ASP A 7 -19.30 -2.20 4.65
C ASP A 7 -18.21 -1.70 3.67
N GLU A 8 -17.11 -1.09 4.14
CA GLU A 8 -16.18 -0.31 3.29
C GLU A 8 -14.70 -0.77 3.49
N ALA A 9 -14.49 -2.06 3.73
CA ALA A 9 -13.18 -2.69 3.55
C ALA A 9 -12.76 -2.63 2.07
N ILE A 10 -11.96 -1.62 1.69
CA ILE A 10 -11.36 -1.56 0.35
C ILE A 10 -10.23 -2.59 0.31
N LEU A 11 -10.55 -3.77 -0.20
CA LEU A 11 -9.59 -4.84 -0.48
C LEU A 11 -8.66 -4.40 -1.61
N LYS A 12 -7.36 -4.52 -1.36
CA LYS A 12 -6.31 -4.40 -2.37
C LYS A 12 -5.80 -5.77 -2.77
N ASN A 13 -5.40 -5.88 -4.02
CA ASN A 13 -4.79 -7.08 -4.57
C ASN A 13 -3.26 -7.02 -4.33
N PHE A 14 -2.72 -8.08 -3.78
CA PHE A 14 -1.31 -8.31 -3.50
C PHE A 14 -0.95 -9.65 -4.13
N TYR A 15 0.00 -9.69 -5.05
CA TYR A 15 0.27 -10.91 -5.82
C TYR A 15 1.56 -11.58 -5.36
N PHE A 16 1.49 -12.89 -5.23
CA PHE A 16 2.58 -13.75 -4.81
C PHE A 16 2.70 -14.91 -5.79
N THR A 17 3.83 -15.01 -6.46
CA THR A 17 4.12 -16.14 -7.35
C THR A 17 4.82 -17.23 -6.53
N ILE A 18 4.15 -18.35 -6.26
CA ILE A 18 4.63 -19.41 -5.34
C ILE A 18 4.91 -20.73 -6.08
N HIS A 19 6.16 -21.16 -6.08
CA HIS A 19 6.76 -22.40 -6.61
C HIS A 19 7.27 -23.45 -5.55
N HIS A 20 6.47 -24.14 -4.74
CA HIS A 20 6.91 -25.25 -3.84
C HIS A 20 8.06 -25.06 -2.77
N GLY A 21 7.75 -25.21 -1.45
CA GLY A 21 8.67 -25.46 -0.30
C GLY A 21 9.57 -24.27 0.16
N ILE A 22 9.85 -23.89 1.42
CA ILE A 22 9.98 -24.49 2.79
C ILE A 22 10.25 -23.35 3.82
N ARG A 23 9.39 -23.08 4.82
CA ARG A 23 9.57 -22.46 6.18
C ARG A 23 10.70 -21.41 6.51
N LEU A 24 10.35 -20.30 7.18
CA LEU A 24 11.28 -19.19 7.55
C LEU A 24 11.75 -19.22 9.03
N ASP A 25 13.01 -18.83 9.29
CA ASP A 25 13.48 -18.30 10.58
C ASP A 25 14.20 -16.95 10.40
N LYS A 26 14.31 -16.18 11.51
CA LYS A 26 14.53 -14.73 11.53
C LYS A 26 15.87 -14.35 12.17
N SER A 27 16.59 -13.40 11.57
CA SER A 27 17.86 -12.87 12.06
C SER A 27 17.81 -11.36 12.38
N GLY A 28 18.53 -10.98 13.45
CA GLY A 28 19.42 -9.81 13.57
C GLY A 28 18.89 -8.36 13.50
N GLN A 29 19.26 -7.53 14.50
CA GLN A 29 19.18 -6.06 14.54
C GLN A 29 20.54 -5.46 14.96
N PHE A 30 20.79 -4.17 14.65
CA PHE A 30 21.60 -3.20 15.46
C PHE A 30 21.48 -1.74 14.89
N PRO A 31 21.87 -0.66 15.62
CA PRO A 31 21.08 0.58 15.74
C PRO A 31 21.75 1.89 15.26
N LEU A 32 20.97 2.98 15.24
CA LEU A 32 21.32 4.34 14.82
C LEU A 32 21.93 5.21 15.94
N GLY A 33 22.93 6.03 15.56
CA GLY A 33 23.55 7.07 16.40
C GLY A 33 22.94 8.48 16.20
N ARG A 34 23.12 9.32 17.22
CA ARG A 34 22.59 10.69 17.42
C ARG A 34 23.74 11.71 17.36
N VAL A 35 23.54 12.91 16.79
CA VAL A 35 24.30 14.13 17.17
C VAL A 35 23.45 15.40 17.03
N SER A 36 23.59 16.30 18.01
CA SER A 36 23.05 17.66 18.09
C SER A 36 24.07 18.73 17.70
N THR A 37 23.61 19.97 17.46
CA THR A 37 24.16 21.31 17.85
C THR A 37 23.56 22.34 16.86
N GLY A 38 23.30 23.62 17.10
CA GLY A 38 23.55 24.54 18.21
C GLY A 38 23.94 25.94 17.66
N ARG A 39 23.10 26.95 17.95
CA ARG A 39 23.35 28.41 18.14
C ARG A 39 23.18 29.48 17.04
N SER A 40 22.53 30.57 17.51
CA SER A 40 22.80 32.02 17.36
C SER A 40 22.31 32.76 16.10
N MET A 41 21.20 33.51 16.14
CA MET A 41 21.00 34.91 16.61
C MET A 41 21.70 35.98 15.75
N TRP A 42 20.92 36.86 15.11
CA TRP A 42 21.30 38.24 14.76
C TRP A 42 20.10 39.19 14.71
N ARG A 43 20.38 40.44 15.10
CA ARG A 43 19.54 41.63 15.33
C ARG A 43 19.19 42.28 13.98
N GLY A 44 18.19 43.13 13.80
CA GLY A 44 17.27 43.80 14.72
C GLY A 44 16.17 44.53 13.92
N PRO A 45 15.22 45.17 14.62
CA PRO A 45 14.04 45.82 14.07
C PRO A 45 14.36 47.29 13.73
N LEU A 46 13.73 47.86 12.70
CA LEU A 46 13.41 49.31 12.57
C LEU A 46 12.85 49.71 11.18
N LEU A 47 12.62 48.79 10.24
CA LEU A 47 12.00 49.08 8.93
C LEU A 47 10.56 48.56 8.76
N ALA A 48 9.93 48.05 9.83
CA ALA A 48 8.59 47.43 9.76
C ALA A 48 7.41 48.38 10.04
N VAL A 49 7.65 49.61 10.50
CA VAL A 49 6.57 50.51 10.94
C VAL A 49 6.09 51.45 9.81
N VAL A 50 6.88 51.69 8.76
CA VAL A 50 6.50 52.61 7.68
C VAL A 50 5.78 51.93 6.51
N PHE A 51 5.92 50.61 6.35
CA PHE A 51 5.20 49.84 5.33
C PHE A 51 3.76 49.48 5.72
N CYS A 52 3.37 49.72 6.98
CA CYS A 52 2.04 49.39 7.51
C CYS A 52 0.99 50.49 7.24
N SER A 53 1.42 51.73 6.94
CA SER A 53 0.48 52.86 6.80
C SER A 53 -0.02 53.12 5.37
N ILE A 54 0.52 52.44 4.35
CA ILE A 54 0.08 52.60 2.94
C ILE A 54 -0.86 51.46 2.49
N THR A 55 -0.99 50.36 3.24
CA THR A 55 -1.87 49.23 2.88
C THR A 55 -3.33 49.36 3.33
N LEU A 56 -3.70 50.41 4.08
CA LEU A 56 -5.07 50.59 4.61
C LEU A 56 -6.08 51.27 3.66
N HIS A 57 -5.73 51.50 2.39
CA HIS A 57 -6.69 52.00 1.39
C HIS A 57 -7.01 51.02 0.25
N LEU A 58 -6.71 49.73 0.43
CA LEU A 58 -7.28 48.71 -0.45
C LEU A 58 -8.72 48.43 0.00
N SER A 59 -9.65 49.13 -0.66
CA SER A 59 -11.09 48.86 -0.55
C SER A 59 -11.32 47.36 -0.76
N ALA A 60 -11.91 46.69 0.23
CA ALA A 60 -12.34 45.30 0.11
C ALA A 60 -13.52 45.26 -0.88
N ALA A 61 -13.20 45.22 -2.17
CA ALA A 61 -14.16 44.82 -3.18
C ALA A 61 -14.55 43.37 -2.86
N VAL A 62 -15.78 43.16 -2.39
CA VAL A 62 -16.36 41.82 -2.30
C VAL A 62 -16.51 41.32 -3.74
N GLU A 63 -15.52 40.57 -4.21
CA GLU A 63 -15.67 39.80 -5.44
C GLU A 63 -16.80 38.80 -5.25
N LYS A 64 -17.82 38.88 -6.10
CA LYS A 64 -18.85 37.84 -6.21
C LYS A 64 -18.19 36.62 -6.86
N GLY A 65 -17.54 35.79 -6.03
CA GLY A 65 -16.88 34.58 -6.49
C GLY A 65 -17.88 33.55 -6.98
N ALA A 66 -17.62 32.95 -8.14
CA ALA A 66 -18.26 31.72 -8.56
C ALA A 66 -17.43 30.54 -8.03
N SER A 67 -18.07 29.61 -7.31
CA SER A 67 -17.44 28.36 -6.87
C SER A 67 -17.83 27.23 -7.82
N VAL A 68 -16.83 26.54 -8.35
CA VAL A 68 -17.02 25.33 -9.16
C VAL A 68 -16.41 24.16 -8.39
N THR A 69 -17.16 23.09 -8.23
CA THR A 69 -16.70 21.87 -7.55
C THR A 69 -16.70 20.71 -8.53
N LEU A 70 -15.60 19.96 -8.56
CA LEU A 70 -15.49 18.71 -9.30
C LEU A 70 -15.59 17.54 -8.32
N ALA A 71 -16.39 16.53 -8.67
CA ALA A 71 -16.51 15.30 -7.90
C ALA A 71 -16.33 14.08 -8.80
N ALA A 72 -15.63 13.07 -8.30
CA ALA A 72 -15.52 11.77 -8.97
C ALA A 72 -16.87 11.01 -8.90
N ARG A 73 -17.03 10.00 -9.77
CA ARG A 73 -18.23 9.13 -9.75
C ARG A 73 -18.17 8.01 -8.72
N TRP A 74 -17.00 7.74 -8.16
CA TRP A 74 -16.77 6.70 -7.15
C TRP A 74 -16.68 7.31 -5.74
N PRO A 75 -16.93 6.51 -4.69
CA PRO A 75 -16.76 6.95 -3.31
C PRO A 75 -15.31 7.34 -2.99
N GLY A 76 -15.12 8.03 -1.86
CA GLY A 76 -13.78 8.42 -1.42
C GLY A 76 -12.88 7.20 -1.20
N THR A 77 -11.71 7.20 -1.81
CA THR A 77 -10.67 6.18 -1.61
C THR A 77 -9.80 6.50 -0.39
N SER A 78 -9.20 5.48 0.23
CA SER A 78 -8.31 5.65 1.37
C SER A 78 -6.97 6.28 0.95
N TYR A 79 -6.54 7.32 1.67
CA TYR A 79 -5.23 7.95 1.46
C TYR A 79 -4.05 7.00 1.70
N LEU A 80 -4.22 6.01 2.60
CA LEU A 80 -3.21 4.99 2.86
C LEU A 80 -3.00 4.11 1.61
N LEU A 81 -4.09 3.77 0.93
CA LEU A 81 -4.07 2.98 -0.30
C LEU A 81 -3.50 3.79 -1.47
N GLU A 82 -3.85 5.07 -1.60
CA GLU A 82 -3.28 5.95 -2.62
C GLU A 82 -1.78 6.19 -2.40
N ALA A 83 -1.33 6.34 -1.14
CA ALA A 83 0.09 6.47 -0.80
C ALA A 83 0.89 5.24 -1.22
N ALA A 84 0.35 4.04 -1.00
CA ALA A 84 0.98 2.80 -1.46
C ALA A 84 1.12 2.76 -2.99
N GLU A 85 0.11 3.22 -3.76
CA GLU A 85 0.21 3.28 -5.22
C GLU A 85 1.20 4.35 -5.70
N MET A 86 1.29 5.48 -5.01
CA MET A 86 2.29 6.50 -5.28
C MET A 86 3.70 5.96 -5.10
N LEU A 87 3.95 5.24 -4.00
CA LEU A 87 5.26 4.64 -3.72
C LEU A 87 5.62 3.58 -4.75
N ALA A 88 4.66 2.73 -5.12
CA ALA A 88 4.85 1.71 -6.16
C ALA A 88 5.15 2.32 -7.54
N ALA A 89 4.61 3.51 -7.83
CA ALA A 89 4.88 4.21 -9.09
C ALA A 89 6.31 4.78 -9.14
N GLU A 90 6.92 5.07 -8.00
CA GLU A 90 8.32 5.47 -7.91
C GLU A 90 9.25 4.25 -7.99
N ASP A 91 9.03 3.26 -7.13
CA ASP A 91 9.72 1.96 -7.18
C ASP A 91 8.75 0.87 -6.68
N PRO A 92 8.53 -0.21 -7.45
CA PRO A 92 7.76 -1.36 -6.99
C PRO A 92 8.24 -1.95 -5.65
N ALA A 93 9.53 -1.80 -5.29
CA ALA A 93 10.06 -2.24 -4.01
C ALA A 93 9.49 -1.46 -2.82
N HIS A 94 9.29 -0.14 -2.96
CA HIS A 94 8.76 0.72 -1.89
C HIS A 94 7.34 0.32 -1.47
N PHE A 95 6.56 -0.31 -2.36
CA PHE A 95 5.24 -0.83 -2.02
C PHE A 95 5.30 -1.87 -0.88
N TRP A 96 6.25 -2.82 -0.98
CA TRP A 96 6.39 -3.89 -0.01
C TRP A 96 6.94 -3.38 1.33
N ASP A 97 7.87 -2.43 1.30
CA ASP A 97 8.34 -1.76 2.50
C ASP A 97 7.24 -0.97 3.20
N PHE A 98 6.39 -0.31 2.42
CA PHE A 98 5.25 0.43 2.95
C PHE A 98 4.22 -0.49 3.58
N LEU A 99 3.93 -1.64 2.95
CA LEU A 99 3.03 -2.66 3.52
C LEU A 99 3.51 -3.12 4.90
N ARG A 100 4.82 -3.38 5.04
CA ARG A 100 5.44 -3.74 6.32
C ARG A 100 5.28 -2.63 7.36
N ILE A 101 5.70 -1.41 7.04
CA ILE A 101 5.61 -0.27 7.98
C ILE A 101 4.17 -0.03 8.42
N ALA A 102 3.22 -0.08 7.48
CA ALA A 102 1.81 0.12 7.79
C ALA A 102 1.23 -0.98 8.69
N SER A 103 1.71 -2.23 8.57
CA SER A 103 1.29 -3.33 9.45
C SER A 103 1.85 -3.23 10.87
N GLU A 104 3.05 -2.67 11.03
CA GLU A 104 3.72 -2.51 12.33
C GLU A 104 3.19 -1.31 13.10
N THR A 105 2.62 -0.34 12.39
CA THR A 105 2.26 0.95 12.95
C THR A 105 0.79 1.01 13.33
N LYS A 106 0.52 1.35 14.59
CA LYS A 106 -0.85 1.50 15.07
C LYS A 106 -1.46 2.80 14.55
N GLU A 107 -2.67 2.71 14.00
CA GLU A 107 -3.41 3.90 13.54
C GLU A 107 -3.57 4.94 14.66
N PRO A 108 -3.36 6.23 14.35
CA PRO A 108 -3.56 7.30 15.32
C PRO A 108 -5.05 7.46 15.65
N ALA A 109 -5.36 7.76 16.91
CA ALA A 109 -6.75 7.90 17.37
C ALA A 109 -7.48 9.13 16.78
N GLY A 110 -6.75 10.13 16.28
CA GLY A 110 -7.29 11.36 15.71
C GLY A 110 -7.30 11.38 14.19
N THR A 111 -8.38 11.93 13.60
CA THR A 111 -8.54 12.05 12.14
C THR A 111 -7.52 12.99 11.49
N GLU A 112 -7.16 14.11 12.14
CA GLU A 112 -6.12 15.02 11.63
C GLU A 112 -4.73 14.39 11.68
N GLN A 113 -4.47 13.53 12.67
CA GLN A 113 -3.18 12.88 12.85
C GLN A 113 -2.94 11.80 11.78
N CYS A 114 -4.02 11.18 11.25
CA CYS A 114 -3.95 10.18 10.19
C CYS A 114 -3.20 10.67 8.95
N TRP A 115 -3.48 11.88 8.48
CA TRP A 115 -2.80 12.44 7.31
C TRP A 115 -1.30 12.62 7.56
N SER A 116 -0.93 13.29 8.65
CA SER A 116 0.48 13.51 9.02
C SER A 116 1.24 12.19 9.19
N HIS A 117 0.54 11.17 9.67
CA HIS A 117 1.08 9.84 9.88
C HIS A 117 1.36 9.11 8.56
N ILE A 118 0.39 9.13 7.62
CA ILE A 118 0.57 8.56 6.28
C ILE A 118 1.70 9.29 5.54
N MET A 119 1.75 10.63 5.62
CA MET A 119 2.85 11.42 5.04
C MET A 119 4.20 11.02 5.63
N ALA A 120 4.30 10.84 6.95
CA ALA A 120 5.54 10.44 7.60
C ALA A 120 6.01 9.05 7.15
N MET A 121 5.10 8.08 7.04
CA MET A 121 5.43 6.75 6.53
C MET A 121 5.89 6.79 5.06
N ALA A 122 5.14 7.48 4.19
CA ALA A 122 5.44 7.52 2.75
C ALA A 122 6.72 8.33 2.45
N SER A 123 6.90 9.48 3.08
CA SER A 123 8.09 10.32 2.90
C SER A 123 9.37 9.65 3.38
N GLY A 124 9.30 8.79 4.41
CA GLY A 124 10.45 8.02 4.90
C GLY A 124 10.99 6.99 3.91
N LEU A 125 10.18 6.59 2.92
CA LEU A 125 10.58 5.66 1.85
C LEU A 125 11.01 6.37 0.57
N LEU A 126 10.87 7.70 0.49
CA LEU A 126 11.15 8.45 -0.73
C LEU A 126 12.45 9.26 -0.63
N PRO A 127 13.14 9.48 -1.76
CA PRO A 127 14.21 10.46 -1.82
C PRO A 127 13.71 11.86 -1.38
N PRO A 128 14.55 12.69 -0.73
CA PRO A 128 14.13 13.99 -0.20
C PRO A 128 13.49 14.94 -1.22
N SER A 129 13.86 14.84 -2.50
CA SER A 129 13.28 15.63 -3.60
C SER A 129 11.82 15.27 -3.87
N ILE A 130 11.46 14.00 -3.80
CA ILE A 130 10.12 13.49 -4.08
C ILE A 130 9.24 13.58 -2.83
N ALA A 131 9.82 13.31 -1.66
CA ALA A 131 9.16 13.43 -0.36
C ALA A 131 8.53 14.82 -0.11
N GLN A 132 9.18 15.89 -0.60
CA GLN A 132 8.65 17.26 -0.51
C GLN A 132 7.37 17.49 -1.34
N LEU A 133 7.19 16.70 -2.41
CA LEU A 133 6.05 16.79 -3.31
C LEU A 133 4.90 15.85 -2.89
N SER A 134 5.15 14.86 -2.02
CA SER A 134 4.15 13.88 -1.59
C SER A 134 2.82 14.48 -1.13
N PRO A 135 2.76 15.59 -0.35
CA PRO A 135 1.49 16.18 0.03
C PRO A 135 0.68 16.69 -1.17
N MET A 136 1.35 17.27 -2.18
CA MET A 136 0.69 17.74 -3.40
C MET A 136 0.19 16.55 -4.23
N VAL A 137 1.03 15.52 -4.40
CA VAL A 137 0.67 14.32 -5.17
C VAL A 137 -0.51 13.57 -4.55
N LEU A 138 -0.54 13.41 -3.23
CA LEU A 138 -1.65 12.74 -2.56
C LEU A 138 -2.90 13.62 -2.45
N SER A 139 -2.74 14.95 -2.42
CA SER A 139 -3.88 15.88 -2.50
C SER A 139 -4.52 15.91 -3.89
N SER A 140 -3.78 15.61 -4.95
CA SER A 140 -4.32 15.56 -6.33
C SER A 140 -5.22 14.35 -6.58
N ARG A 141 -5.17 13.34 -5.69
CA ARG A 141 -5.98 12.11 -5.76
C ARG A 141 -5.80 11.32 -7.07
N GLN A 142 -4.64 11.46 -7.74
CA GLN A 142 -4.40 10.83 -9.05
C GLN A 142 -4.46 9.29 -9.02
N TYR A 143 -4.19 8.68 -7.87
CA TYR A 143 -4.23 7.22 -7.69
C TYR A 143 -5.60 6.68 -7.30
N SER A 144 -6.59 7.56 -7.04
CA SER A 144 -7.94 7.16 -6.63
C SER A 144 -8.62 6.23 -7.64
N ALA A 145 -8.49 6.52 -8.95
CA ALA A 145 -9.06 5.69 -10.01
C ALA A 145 -8.49 4.26 -10.02
N LYS A 146 -7.18 4.10 -9.76
CA LYS A 146 -6.53 2.78 -9.69
C LYS A 146 -7.00 1.99 -8.48
N VAL A 147 -7.16 2.64 -7.33
CA VAL A 147 -7.69 2.01 -6.10
C VAL A 147 -9.14 1.56 -6.31
N GLU A 148 -9.99 2.42 -6.89
CA GLU A 148 -11.38 2.08 -7.19
C GLU A 148 -11.51 0.93 -8.19
N MET A 149 -10.67 0.91 -9.22
CA MET A 149 -10.65 -0.17 -10.20
C MET A 149 -10.37 -1.53 -9.53
N ASN A 150 -9.43 -1.60 -8.57
CA ASN A 150 -9.19 -2.83 -7.81
C ASN A 150 -10.43 -3.25 -7.01
N ARG A 151 -11.09 -2.31 -6.34
CA ARG A 151 -12.35 -2.57 -5.62
C ARG A 151 -13.41 -3.20 -6.53
N GLN A 152 -13.59 -2.65 -7.72
CA GLN A 152 -14.57 -3.16 -8.71
C GLN A 152 -14.19 -4.54 -9.24
N LEU A 153 -12.90 -4.79 -9.44
CA LEU A 153 -12.40 -6.08 -9.91
C LEU A 153 -12.67 -7.17 -8.88
N VAL A 154 -12.34 -6.92 -7.61
CA VAL A 154 -12.65 -7.86 -6.51
C VAL A 154 -14.15 -8.13 -6.43
N SER A 155 -14.98 -7.09 -6.57
CA SER A 155 -16.44 -7.23 -6.51
C SER A 155 -17.02 -8.12 -7.61
N GLN A 156 -16.38 -8.17 -8.77
CA GLN A 156 -16.84 -8.96 -9.91
C GLN A 156 -16.31 -10.39 -9.87
N LEU A 157 -15.07 -10.58 -9.43
CA LEU A 157 -14.42 -11.89 -9.40
C LEU A 157 -14.81 -12.71 -8.16
N TYR A 158 -14.98 -12.05 -7.00
CA TYR A 158 -15.21 -12.70 -5.71
C TYR A 158 -16.37 -12.03 -4.95
N PRO A 159 -17.62 -12.14 -5.46
CA PRO A 159 -18.78 -11.50 -4.83
C PRO A 159 -19.02 -12.00 -3.39
N ASP A 160 -18.70 -13.27 -3.11
CA ASP A 160 -18.90 -13.88 -1.80
C ASP A 160 -17.87 -13.46 -0.74
N GLU A 161 -16.71 -12.91 -1.18
CA GLU A 161 -15.59 -12.57 -0.29
C GLU A 161 -15.46 -11.07 0.00
N ILE A 162 -16.36 -10.24 -0.53
CA ILE A 162 -16.32 -8.79 -0.36
C ILE A 162 -16.32 -8.34 1.11
N GLN A 163 -16.95 -9.14 1.98
CA GLN A 163 -17.10 -8.83 3.40
C GLN A 163 -15.91 -9.31 4.25
N ALA A 164 -14.97 -10.04 3.65
CA ALA A 164 -13.81 -10.54 4.38
C ALA A 164 -12.78 -9.43 4.67
N CYS A 165 -12.12 -9.49 5.83
CA CYS A 165 -10.96 -8.62 6.15
C CYS A 165 -9.82 -8.80 5.15
N CYS A 166 -9.54 -10.07 4.84
CA CYS A 166 -8.62 -10.50 3.81
C CYS A 166 -8.97 -11.92 3.37
N PHE A 167 -8.56 -12.29 2.18
CA PHE A 167 -8.55 -13.66 1.70
C PHE A 167 -7.46 -13.81 0.63
N ALA A 168 -7.01 -15.02 0.36
CA ALA A 168 -6.13 -15.30 -0.77
C ALA A 168 -6.79 -16.33 -1.70
N ASP A 169 -6.73 -16.08 -3.00
CA ASP A 169 -6.98 -17.09 -4.02
C ASP A 169 -5.66 -17.76 -4.41
N VAL A 170 -5.51 -19.03 -4.07
CA VAL A 170 -4.34 -19.85 -4.38
C VAL A 170 -4.74 -20.89 -5.43
N GLY A 171 -4.43 -20.62 -6.69
CA GLY A 171 -4.73 -21.55 -7.79
C GLY A 171 -6.21 -21.91 -7.93
N GLY A 172 -7.13 -21.00 -7.62
CA GLY A 172 -8.58 -21.21 -7.64
C GLY A 172 -9.17 -21.63 -6.29
N HIS A 173 -8.34 -21.75 -5.24
CA HIS A 173 -8.76 -22.14 -3.88
C HIS A 173 -8.68 -20.96 -2.92
N ILE A 174 -9.81 -20.58 -2.33
CA ILE A 174 -9.90 -19.47 -1.38
C ILE A 174 -9.40 -19.90 0.01
N ALA A 175 -8.53 -19.09 0.60
CA ALA A 175 -8.06 -19.18 1.98
C ALA A 175 -8.32 -17.87 2.72
N ARG A 176 -9.04 -17.90 3.85
CA ARG A 176 -9.40 -16.71 4.63
C ARG A 176 -8.45 -16.41 5.79
N GLY A 177 -7.38 -17.20 5.92
CA GLY A 177 -6.36 -16.99 6.94
C GLY A 177 -5.16 -17.92 6.81
N PRO A 178 -4.12 -17.70 7.64
CA PRO A 178 -2.84 -18.41 7.52
C PRO A 178 -2.96 -19.93 7.67
N ALA A 179 -3.93 -20.40 8.46
CA ALA A 179 -4.18 -21.82 8.66
C ALA A 179 -4.75 -22.51 7.42
N GLU A 180 -5.53 -21.79 6.62
CA GLU A 180 -6.18 -22.32 5.40
C GLU A 180 -5.24 -22.28 4.19
N LEU A 181 -4.22 -21.41 4.20
CA LEU A 181 -3.26 -21.28 3.11
C LEU A 181 -2.56 -22.59 2.74
N ALA A 182 -2.17 -23.38 3.75
CA ALA A 182 -1.51 -24.66 3.49
C ALA A 182 -2.44 -25.65 2.76
N ALA A 183 -3.70 -25.73 3.18
CA ALA A 183 -4.69 -26.60 2.54
C ALA A 183 -5.04 -26.13 1.12
N ALA A 184 -5.15 -24.82 0.91
CA ALA A 184 -5.37 -24.23 -0.42
C ALA A 184 -4.19 -24.49 -1.36
N LEU A 185 -2.95 -24.40 -0.87
CA LEU A 185 -1.76 -24.72 -1.65
C LEU A 185 -1.70 -26.20 -2.03
N ASP A 186 -1.99 -27.12 -1.10
CA ASP A 186 -2.03 -28.56 -1.37
C ASP A 186 -3.13 -28.91 -2.39
N ALA A 187 -4.30 -28.25 -2.30
CA ALA A 187 -5.38 -28.42 -3.24
C ALA A 187 -5.00 -27.90 -4.64
N ALA A 188 -4.41 -26.71 -4.71
CA ALA A 188 -3.89 -26.13 -5.95
C ALA A 188 -2.84 -27.03 -6.61
N GLN A 189 -1.94 -27.66 -5.85
CA GLN A 189 -0.95 -28.60 -6.37
C GLN A 189 -1.59 -29.84 -7.00
N ARG A 190 -2.62 -30.41 -6.37
CA ARG A 190 -3.35 -31.57 -6.91
C ARG A 190 -4.11 -31.22 -8.19
N ASP A 191 -4.68 -30.02 -8.24
CA ASP A 191 -5.52 -29.56 -9.35
C ASP A 191 -4.72 -28.93 -10.50
N MET A 192 -3.47 -28.54 -10.25
CA MET A 192 -2.54 -28.10 -11.29
C MET A 192 -2.30 -29.21 -12.35
N ALA A 193 -2.33 -30.48 -11.94
CA ALA A 193 -2.29 -31.63 -12.85
C ALA A 193 -3.58 -31.83 -13.69
N ARG A 194 -4.66 -31.09 -13.37
CA ARG A 194 -5.99 -31.21 -13.98
C ARG A 194 -6.43 -29.95 -14.74
N SER A 195 -5.53 -29.00 -14.99
CA SER A 195 -5.81 -27.72 -15.66
C SER A 195 -6.92 -26.88 -14.98
N ALA A 196 -6.88 -26.74 -13.66
CA ALA A 196 -7.79 -25.84 -12.93
C ALA A 196 -7.58 -24.34 -13.29
N HIS A 197 -8.66 -23.56 -13.18
CA HIS A 197 -8.67 -22.11 -13.41
C HIS A 197 -7.75 -21.40 -12.41
N GLN A 198 -6.63 -20.88 -12.87
CA GLN A 198 -5.77 -20.03 -12.05
C GLN A 198 -6.32 -18.60 -11.98
N PRO A 199 -6.02 -17.87 -10.89
CA PRO A 199 -6.34 -16.45 -10.79
C PRO A 199 -5.73 -15.67 -11.96
N GLN A 200 -6.53 -14.78 -12.55
CA GLN A 200 -6.04 -13.88 -13.60
C GLN A 200 -5.10 -12.83 -13.01
N LEU A 201 -3.96 -12.61 -13.67
CA LEU A 201 -3.08 -11.48 -13.42
C LEU A 201 -3.44 -10.31 -14.33
N PHE A 202 -3.41 -9.11 -13.75
CA PHE A 202 -3.63 -7.83 -14.40
C PHE A 202 -2.33 -7.02 -14.42
N GLU A 203 -2.24 -6.05 -15.32
CA GLU A 203 -1.01 -5.25 -15.46
C GLU A 203 -0.71 -4.39 -14.22
N VAL A 204 -1.76 -4.00 -13.52
CA VAL A 204 -1.74 -3.09 -12.36
C VAL A 204 -1.26 -3.74 -11.07
N ASP A 205 -1.03 -5.05 -11.12
CA ASP A 205 -0.75 -5.93 -10.00
C ASP A 205 0.68 -5.79 -9.49
N HIS A 206 0.82 -5.75 -8.16
CA HIS A 206 2.11 -5.77 -7.48
C HIS A 206 2.56 -7.21 -7.30
N ILE A 207 3.62 -7.62 -8.00
CA ILE A 207 4.13 -8.99 -7.99
C ILE A 207 5.36 -9.11 -7.09
N PHE A 208 5.22 -9.89 -6.02
CA PHE A 208 6.32 -10.17 -5.12
C PHE A 208 7.34 -11.12 -5.76
N GLY A 209 8.62 -10.78 -5.70
CA GLY A 209 9.70 -11.60 -6.25
C GLY A 209 9.95 -11.43 -7.77
N GLY A 210 9.30 -10.48 -8.42
CA GLY A 210 9.72 -9.94 -9.73
C GLY A 210 9.43 -10.77 -10.98
N HIS A 211 8.96 -12.02 -10.86
CA HIS A 211 8.67 -12.87 -12.01
C HIS A 211 7.17 -12.89 -12.36
N LYS A 212 6.81 -12.22 -13.47
CA LYS A 212 5.53 -12.42 -14.16
C LYS A 212 5.64 -13.68 -15.02
N SER A 213 5.49 -14.86 -14.44
CA SER A 213 5.39 -16.09 -15.22
C SER A 213 4.10 -16.80 -14.82
N GLN A 214 3.18 -16.91 -15.77
CA GLN A 214 2.14 -17.92 -15.75
C GLN A 214 2.64 -19.05 -16.66
N GLY A 215 3.62 -19.78 -16.15
CA GLY A 215 4.18 -20.95 -16.82
C GLY A 215 3.50 -22.24 -16.36
N GLU A 216 3.58 -23.29 -17.18
CA GLU A 216 3.19 -24.64 -16.77
C GLU A 216 3.93 -25.03 -15.48
N GLY A 217 3.20 -25.56 -14.50
CA GLY A 217 3.76 -26.01 -13.22
C GLY A 217 3.95 -24.94 -12.14
N GLN A 218 3.40 -23.73 -12.31
CA GLN A 218 3.47 -22.64 -11.31
C GLN A 218 2.10 -22.40 -10.68
N ILE A 219 2.06 -22.14 -9.37
CA ILE A 219 0.82 -21.80 -8.66
C ILE A 219 0.81 -20.29 -8.40
N VAL A 220 -0.21 -19.62 -8.93
CA VAL A 220 -0.45 -18.20 -8.66
C VAL A 220 -1.26 -18.06 -7.38
N ALA A 221 -0.77 -17.24 -6.46
CA ALA A 221 -1.50 -16.83 -5.26
C ALA A 221 -1.76 -15.32 -5.29
N VAL A 222 -3.01 -14.92 -5.11
CA VAL A 222 -3.42 -13.52 -5.04
C VAL A 222 -4.07 -13.28 -3.69
N LEU A 223 -3.43 -12.45 -2.86
CA LEU A 223 -3.96 -12.00 -1.59
C LEU A 223 -4.75 -10.72 -1.78
N TYR A 224 -5.97 -10.71 -1.30
CA TYR A 224 -6.85 -9.56 -1.22
C TYR A 224 -6.94 -9.14 0.24
N GLY A 225 -6.66 -7.88 0.56
CA GLY A 225 -6.69 -7.44 1.96
C GLY A 225 -6.66 -5.93 2.16
N ALA A 226 -7.08 -5.48 3.34
CA ALA A 226 -6.91 -4.10 3.76
C ALA A 226 -5.45 -3.84 4.17
N LEU A 227 -4.87 -2.73 3.69
CA LEU A 227 -3.50 -2.35 4.04
C LEU A 227 -3.45 -1.88 5.50
N GLY A 228 -2.46 -2.36 6.27
CA GLY A 228 -2.35 -2.09 7.71
C GLY A 228 -3.13 -3.07 8.60
N ALA A 229 -4.00 -3.90 8.03
CA ALA A 229 -4.68 -4.95 8.78
C ALA A 229 -3.73 -6.12 9.08
N GLN A 230 -3.79 -6.63 10.32
CA GLN A 230 -2.99 -7.80 10.74
C GLN A 230 -3.29 -9.03 9.88
N CYS A 231 -4.56 -9.22 9.50
CA CYS A 231 -5.03 -10.32 8.68
C CYS A 231 -4.25 -10.38 7.34
N THR A 232 -4.07 -9.24 6.67
CA THR A 232 -3.28 -9.08 5.44
C THR A 232 -1.80 -9.36 5.67
N TRP A 233 -1.23 -8.85 6.75
CA TRP A 233 0.20 -9.02 7.05
C TRP A 233 0.56 -10.47 7.33
N ASP A 234 -0.24 -11.17 8.13
CA ASP A 234 0.01 -12.57 8.47
C ASP A 234 -0.01 -13.46 7.21
N MET A 235 -0.96 -13.21 6.31
CA MET A 235 -1.03 -13.88 5.01
C MET A 235 0.16 -13.53 4.12
N HIS A 236 0.54 -12.25 4.03
CA HIS A 236 1.72 -11.80 3.27
C HIS A 236 3.00 -12.50 3.75
N VAL A 237 3.24 -12.56 5.06
CA VAL A 237 4.43 -13.21 5.64
C VAL A 237 4.52 -14.69 5.25
N VAL A 238 3.39 -15.40 5.27
CA VAL A 238 3.35 -16.81 4.82
C VAL A 238 3.67 -16.89 3.34
N LEU A 239 2.94 -16.17 2.49
CA LEU A 239 3.07 -16.26 1.03
C LEU A 239 4.47 -15.82 0.54
N SER A 240 4.94 -14.65 0.97
CA SER A 240 6.28 -14.13 0.66
C SER A 240 7.40 -15.05 1.12
N GLY A 241 7.25 -15.64 2.31
CA GLY A 241 8.21 -16.61 2.83
C GLY A 241 8.35 -17.80 1.90
N ILE A 242 7.22 -18.33 1.41
CA ILE A 242 7.23 -19.43 0.45
C ILE A 242 7.94 -19.00 -0.85
N VAL A 243 7.67 -17.81 -1.40
CA VAL A 243 8.38 -17.30 -2.61
C VAL A 243 9.90 -17.21 -2.40
N GLN A 244 10.34 -16.61 -1.29
CA GLN A 244 11.77 -16.40 -1.00
C GLN A 244 12.55 -17.72 -0.92
N GLN A 245 11.94 -18.75 -0.33
CA GLN A 245 12.58 -20.06 -0.17
C GLN A 245 12.85 -20.75 -1.51
N GLN A 246 12.00 -20.48 -2.49
CA GLN A 246 12.10 -21.09 -3.81
C GLN A 246 13.17 -20.39 -4.63
N GLN A 247 13.24 -19.07 -4.52
CA GLN A 247 14.31 -18.29 -5.13
C GLN A 247 15.68 -18.73 -4.58
N GLN A 248 15.78 -19.00 -3.28
CA GLN A 248 17.00 -19.55 -2.68
C GLN A 248 17.33 -20.96 -3.19
N GLN A 249 16.34 -21.83 -3.33
CA GLN A 249 16.55 -23.19 -3.87
C GLN A 249 16.97 -23.18 -5.34
N GLN A 250 16.39 -22.29 -6.16
CA GLN A 250 16.76 -22.13 -7.58
C GLN A 250 18.18 -21.59 -7.74
N GLN A 251 18.67 -20.76 -6.82
CA GLN A 251 20.05 -20.27 -6.82
C GLN A 251 21.08 -21.34 -6.37
N GLN A 252 20.63 -22.42 -5.73
CA GLN A 252 21.50 -23.49 -5.20
C GLN A 252 21.61 -24.73 -6.10
N GLN A 253 20.89 -24.81 -7.22
CA GLN A 253 21.06 -25.89 -8.19
C GLN A 253 22.28 -25.63 -9.09
N PRO A 254 23.34 -26.45 -9.05
CA PRO A 254 24.45 -26.35 -9.99
C PRO A 254 23.96 -26.78 -11.38
N GLY A 255 24.23 -25.93 -12.38
CA GLY A 255 23.99 -26.24 -13.80
C GLY A 255 24.90 -27.34 -14.33
#